data_AF-K0F0Y0-F1
#
_entry.id   AF-K0F0Y0-F1
#
_cell.length_a   1.000
_cell.length_b   1.000
_cell.length_c   1.000
_cell.angle_alpha   90.00
_cell.angle_beta   90.00
_cell.angle_gamma   90.00
#
_symmetry.space_group_name_H-M   'P 1'
#
loop_
_entity.id
_entity.type
_entity.pdbx_description
1 polymer ?
#
loop_
_entity_poly.entity_id
_entity_poly.type
_entity_poly.pdbx_seq_one_letter_code
_entity_poly.pdbx_strand_id
1 'polypeptide(L)'
;MDRAEWVERGSSIADRLTTTQAQPPWWLVAGAAAVALVLVGYTPLWRFTRNIVTIAHEGGHALVALLTGRKLNSIRLHSDTSGLTVSSGKPYGLGMILTTMAGYPAPPLLGLGFAALLGASRITLMLWTAIVLLAGVLIMTRNIYGMLTVFAVGATVFAVSWFGTDTLQAGFAYLGAWFLLFAGARPVLELQRGRSRQLRSRHQQDVASDADQLARLTHLPGLLWVGLFGVIAVGSLVLGAGLLISDTSGVCVPVLSGGTCPAPQ
;
A
#
# COMPACT_ATOMS: atom_id res chain seq x y z
N MET A 1 -30.14 -19.51 -11.77
CA MET A 1 -29.31 -19.49 -10.56
C MET A 1 -30.24 -19.51 -9.38
N ASP A 2 -30.37 -20.67 -8.74
CA ASP A 2 -31.22 -20.84 -7.57
C ASP A 2 -30.50 -20.27 -6.33
N ARG A 3 -31.27 -19.87 -5.31
CA ARG A 3 -30.75 -19.28 -4.06
C ARG A 3 -29.74 -20.21 -3.38
N ALA A 4 -29.91 -21.53 -3.51
CA ALA A 4 -28.99 -22.54 -2.99
C ALA A 4 -27.58 -22.44 -3.60
N GLU A 5 -27.48 -22.27 -4.92
CA GLU A 5 -26.20 -22.13 -5.64
C GLU A 5 -25.45 -20.86 -5.21
N TRP A 6 -26.17 -19.76 -4.96
CA TRP A 6 -25.59 -18.53 -4.43
C TRP A 6 -25.05 -18.70 -3.01
N VAL A 7 -25.78 -19.41 -2.15
CA VAL A 7 -25.35 -19.69 -0.78
C VAL A 7 -24.12 -20.61 -0.78
N GLU A 8 -24.12 -21.66 -1.59
CA GLU A 8 -23.00 -22.61 -1.72
C GLU A 8 -21.74 -21.94 -2.30
N ARG A 9 -21.89 -21.07 -3.31
CA ARG A 9 -20.78 -20.24 -3.80
C ARG A 9 -20.29 -19.27 -2.73
N GLY A 10 -21.19 -18.64 -2.00
CA GLY A 10 -20.86 -17.72 -0.91
C GLY A 10 -20.08 -18.40 0.21
N SER A 11 -20.52 -19.59 0.66
CA SER A 11 -19.79 -20.39 1.66
C SER A 11 -18.42 -20.82 1.14
N SER A 12 -18.33 -21.25 -0.13
CA SER A 12 -17.05 -21.65 -0.72
C SER A 12 -16.03 -20.48 -0.77
N ILE A 13 -16.49 -19.25 -0.98
CA ILE A 13 -15.63 -18.06 -0.94
C ILE A 13 -15.23 -17.76 0.50
N ALA A 14 -16.17 -17.79 1.44
CA ALA A 14 -15.88 -17.58 2.86
C ALA A 14 -14.84 -18.59 3.38
N ASP A 15 -14.99 -19.87 3.03
CA ASP A 15 -14.05 -20.94 3.39
C ASP A 15 -12.66 -20.68 2.79
N ARG A 16 -12.59 -20.24 1.52
CA ARG A 16 -11.30 -19.88 0.89
C ARG A 16 -10.62 -18.69 1.56
N LEU A 17 -11.39 -17.72 2.04
CA LEU A 17 -10.86 -16.55 2.75
C LEU A 17 -10.40 -16.89 4.18
N THR A 18 -10.98 -17.91 4.80
CA THR A 18 -10.64 -18.40 6.15
C THR A 18 -9.69 -19.60 6.14
N THR A 19 -9.22 -20.04 4.99
CA THR A 19 -8.19 -21.09 4.87
C THR A 19 -6.78 -20.49 4.94
N THR A 20 -5.83 -21.24 5.49
CA THR A 20 -4.39 -20.94 5.43
C THR A 20 -3.75 -21.72 4.28
N GLN A 21 -2.84 -21.11 3.54
CA GLN A 21 -2.02 -21.80 2.54
C GLN A 21 -0.73 -22.32 3.17
N ALA A 22 -0.11 -23.33 2.56
CA ALA A 22 1.23 -23.76 2.97
C ALA A 22 2.23 -22.60 2.79
N GLN A 23 3.15 -22.46 3.74
CA GLN A 23 4.16 -21.40 3.67
C GLN A 23 5.05 -21.61 2.43
N PRO A 24 5.34 -20.54 1.67
CA PRO A 24 6.23 -20.66 0.52
C PRO A 24 7.66 -20.96 0.98
N PRO A 25 8.50 -21.53 0.12
CA PRO A 25 9.91 -21.72 0.44
C PRO A 25 10.65 -20.37 0.55
N TRP A 26 11.69 -20.31 1.40
CA TRP A 26 12.45 -19.08 1.68
C TRP A 26 12.99 -18.36 0.45
N TRP A 27 13.42 -19.12 -0.55
CA TRP A 27 13.98 -18.56 -1.79
C TRP A 27 12.93 -17.77 -2.58
N LEU A 28 11.65 -18.12 -2.47
CA LEU A 28 10.56 -17.41 -3.13
C LEU A 28 10.32 -16.07 -2.46
N VAL A 29 10.35 -16.03 -1.13
CA VAL A 29 10.21 -14.80 -0.34
C VAL A 29 11.39 -13.87 -0.57
N ALA A 30 12.62 -14.40 -0.56
CA ALA A 30 13.83 -13.65 -0.85
C ALA A 30 13.86 -13.16 -2.32
N GLY A 31 13.44 -14.01 -3.26
CA GLY A 31 13.31 -13.65 -4.67
C GLY A 31 12.30 -12.53 -4.89
N ALA A 32 11.13 -12.59 -4.23
CA ALA A 32 10.13 -11.53 -4.27
C ALA A 32 10.67 -10.20 -3.70
N ALA A 33 11.42 -10.26 -2.60
CA ALA A 33 12.08 -9.07 -2.04
C ALA A 33 13.12 -8.47 -3.02
N ALA A 34 13.94 -9.31 -3.65
CA ALA A 34 14.92 -8.87 -4.64
C ALA A 34 14.25 -8.22 -5.86
N VAL A 35 13.19 -8.83 -6.40
CA VAL A 35 12.41 -8.25 -7.49
C VAL A 35 11.78 -6.92 -7.07
N ALA A 36 11.18 -6.84 -5.88
CA ALA A 36 10.62 -5.60 -5.35
C ALA A 36 11.68 -4.49 -5.24
N LEU A 37 12.88 -4.81 -4.73
CA LEU A 37 14.00 -3.87 -4.67
C LEU A 37 14.43 -3.40 -6.06
N VAL A 38 14.45 -4.27 -7.07
CA VAL A 38 14.76 -3.87 -8.46
C VAL A 38 13.66 -2.95 -9.02
N LEU A 39 12.38 -3.28 -8.81
CA LEU A 39 11.25 -2.45 -9.25
C LEU A 39 11.24 -1.05 -8.60
N VAL A 40 11.66 -0.97 -7.33
CA VAL A 40 11.71 0.29 -6.57
C VAL A 40 13.04 1.03 -6.78
N GLY A 41 14.15 0.35 -7.01
CA GLY A 41 15.48 0.95 -7.12
C GLY A 41 15.85 1.38 -8.55
N TYR A 42 15.47 0.60 -9.56
CA TYR A 42 15.84 0.87 -10.94
C TYR A 42 14.89 1.88 -11.58
N THR A 43 15.40 3.09 -11.87
CA THR A 43 14.60 4.25 -12.29
C THR A 43 13.66 3.99 -13.47
N PRO A 44 14.05 3.28 -14.55
CA PRO A 44 13.14 2.98 -15.65
C PRO A 44 11.90 2.19 -15.21
N LEU A 45 12.07 1.17 -14.36
CA LEU A 45 10.95 0.37 -13.84
C LEU A 45 10.11 1.17 -12.85
N TRP A 46 10.75 1.96 -11.98
CA TRP A 46 10.05 2.83 -11.03
C TRP A 46 9.07 3.78 -11.70
N ARG A 47 9.40 4.34 -12.88
CA ARG A 47 8.49 5.24 -13.61
C ARG A 47 7.14 4.59 -13.93
N PHE A 48 7.12 3.28 -14.13
CA PHE A 48 5.90 2.52 -14.36
C PHE A 48 5.25 2.07 -13.06
N THR A 49 6.03 1.45 -12.17
CA THR A 49 5.53 0.83 -10.93
C THR A 49 5.08 1.85 -9.88
N ARG A 50 5.62 3.08 -9.91
CA ARG A 50 5.20 4.18 -9.02
C ARG A 50 3.69 4.46 -9.10
N ASN A 51 3.02 4.20 -10.22
CA ASN A 51 1.57 4.35 -10.33
C ASN A 51 0.80 3.53 -9.28
N ILE A 52 1.30 2.34 -8.91
CA ILE A 52 0.69 1.49 -7.87
C ILE A 52 0.76 2.19 -6.50
N VAL A 53 1.86 2.89 -6.25
CA VAL A 53 2.07 3.67 -5.03
C VAL A 53 1.14 4.88 -5.01
N THR A 54 0.97 5.57 -6.16
CA THR A 54 0.00 6.67 -6.30
C THR A 54 -1.43 6.19 -6.03
N ILE A 55 -1.83 5.02 -6.52
CA ILE A 55 -3.15 4.42 -6.23
C ILE A 55 -3.34 4.24 -4.72
N ALA A 56 -2.35 3.67 -4.02
CA ALA A 56 -2.40 3.48 -2.57
C ALA A 56 -2.39 4.83 -1.81
N HIS A 57 -1.62 5.81 -2.28
CA HIS A 57 -1.55 7.18 -1.71
C HIS A 57 -2.92 7.88 -1.79
N GLU A 58 -3.53 7.91 -2.96
CA GLU A 58 -4.87 8.49 -3.15
C GLU A 58 -5.95 7.71 -2.41
N GLY A 59 -5.86 6.38 -2.41
CA GLY A 59 -6.72 5.50 -1.61
C GLY A 59 -6.64 5.82 -0.11
N GLY A 60 -5.45 6.15 0.39
CA GLY A 60 -5.22 6.59 1.77
C GLY A 60 -5.96 7.88 2.11
N HIS A 61 -5.81 8.92 1.28
CA HIS A 61 -6.58 10.16 1.41
C HIS A 61 -8.08 9.90 1.40
N ALA A 62 -8.55 9.08 0.45
CA ALA A 62 -9.97 8.77 0.29
C ALA A 62 -10.55 8.04 1.50
N LEU A 63 -9.85 7.01 2.01
CA LEU A 63 -10.27 6.24 3.16
C LEU A 63 -10.37 7.12 4.41
N VAL A 64 -9.32 7.90 4.70
CA VAL A 64 -9.30 8.77 5.89
C VAL A 64 -10.30 9.92 5.75
N ALA A 65 -10.54 10.43 4.54
CA ALA A 65 -11.60 11.40 4.31
C ALA A 65 -12.96 10.86 4.74
N LEU A 66 -13.30 9.63 4.32
CA LEU A 66 -14.56 8.98 4.71
C LEU A 66 -14.63 8.72 6.22
N LEU A 67 -13.56 8.20 6.82
CA LEU A 67 -13.50 7.91 8.26
C LEU A 67 -13.61 9.17 9.12
N THR A 68 -13.20 10.33 8.60
CA THR A 68 -13.28 11.62 9.28
C THR A 68 -14.55 12.41 8.95
N GLY A 69 -15.52 11.79 8.27
CA GLY A 69 -16.82 12.39 7.95
C GLY A 69 -16.77 13.42 6.82
N ARG A 70 -15.70 13.46 6.02
CA ARG A 70 -15.64 14.27 4.80
C ARG A 70 -16.35 13.55 3.66
N LYS A 71 -16.93 14.30 2.74
CA LYS A 71 -17.54 13.76 1.52
C LYS A 71 -16.46 13.51 0.48
N LEU A 72 -16.25 12.25 0.08
CA LEU A 72 -15.38 11.91 -1.04
C LEU A 72 -16.09 12.18 -2.38
N ASN A 73 -15.50 12.98 -3.26
CA ASN A 73 -16.11 13.34 -4.55
C ASN A 73 -15.52 12.55 -5.71
N SER A 74 -14.18 12.49 -5.80
CA SER A 74 -13.49 11.82 -6.90
C SER A 74 -12.03 11.56 -6.58
N ILE A 75 -11.48 10.51 -7.18
CA ILE A 75 -10.04 10.29 -7.34
C ILE A 75 -9.69 10.51 -8.82
N ARG A 76 -8.56 11.15 -9.10
CA ARG A 76 -8.00 11.27 -10.44
C ARG A 76 -6.54 10.85 -10.41
N LEU A 77 -6.11 10.09 -11.41
CA LEU A 77 -4.72 9.62 -11.56
C LEU A 77 -4.21 10.02 -12.93
N HIS A 78 -2.96 10.43 -13.07
CA HIS A 78 -2.41 10.91 -14.35
C HIS A 78 -1.14 10.14 -14.75
N SER A 79 -0.79 10.22 -16.03
CA SER A 79 0.35 9.50 -16.62
C SER A 79 1.71 9.96 -16.12
N ASP A 80 1.80 11.15 -15.54
CA ASP A 80 2.99 11.66 -14.87
C ASP A 80 3.13 11.16 -13.42
N THR A 81 2.32 10.17 -13.03
CA THR A 81 2.21 9.57 -11.68
C THR A 81 1.64 10.50 -10.61
N SER A 82 1.11 11.66 -10.99
CA SER A 82 0.36 12.52 -10.08
C SER A 82 -1.03 11.95 -9.80
N GLY A 83 -1.52 12.20 -8.59
CA GLY A 83 -2.87 11.84 -8.15
C GLY A 83 -3.57 13.07 -7.55
N LEU A 84 -4.90 13.03 -7.54
CA LEU A 84 -5.72 14.03 -6.87
C LEU A 84 -6.99 13.39 -6.31
N THR A 85 -7.04 13.30 -4.99
CA THR A 85 -8.26 12.96 -4.24
C THR A 85 -9.00 14.24 -3.84
N VAL A 86 -10.21 14.39 -4.36
CA VAL A 86 -11.08 15.53 -4.07
C VAL A 86 -12.08 15.14 -3.00
N SER A 87 -12.01 15.79 -1.83
CA SER A 87 -12.99 15.66 -0.75
C SER A 87 -13.54 17.01 -0.30
N SER A 88 -14.80 17.04 0.13
CA SER A 88 -15.49 18.22 0.64
C SER A 88 -15.81 18.09 2.12
N GLY A 89 -15.72 19.21 2.83
CA GLY A 89 -15.93 19.29 4.28
C GLY A 89 -15.32 20.60 4.78
N LYS A 90 -15.18 20.73 6.11
CA LYS A 90 -14.45 21.88 6.68
C LYS A 90 -13.02 21.91 6.13
N PRO A 91 -12.50 23.05 5.65
CA PRO A 91 -11.13 23.15 5.12
C PRO A 91 -10.06 23.21 6.24
N TYR A 92 -10.45 22.98 7.49
CA TYR A 92 -9.62 23.02 8.68
C TYR A 92 -10.06 21.95 9.69
N GLY A 93 -9.28 21.81 10.75
CA GLY A 93 -9.55 20.90 11.85
C GLY A 93 -9.04 19.47 11.61
N LEU A 94 -9.30 18.60 12.59
CA LEU A 94 -8.71 17.27 12.67
C LEU A 94 -8.96 16.42 11.42
N GLY A 95 -10.18 16.45 10.87
CA GLY A 95 -10.50 15.68 9.67
C GLY A 95 -9.68 16.08 8.45
N MET A 96 -9.41 17.38 8.26
CA MET A 96 -8.54 17.86 7.17
C MET A 96 -7.08 17.49 7.42
N ILE A 97 -6.60 17.62 8.66
CA ILE A 97 -5.21 17.24 9.03
C ILE A 97 -4.99 15.75 8.79
N LEU A 98 -5.86 14.88 9.33
CA LEU A 98 -5.73 13.43 9.17
C LEU A 98 -5.84 13.01 7.70
N THR A 99 -6.78 13.59 6.94
CA THR A 99 -6.93 13.31 5.51
C THR A 99 -5.67 13.69 4.74
N THR A 100 -5.13 14.89 4.94
CA THR A 100 -3.91 15.38 4.27
C THR A 100 -2.68 14.55 4.67
N MET A 101 -2.62 14.09 5.92
CA MET A 101 -1.54 13.24 6.42
C MET A 101 -1.54 11.84 5.80
N ALA A 102 -2.70 11.31 5.39
CA ALA A 102 -2.88 9.89 5.09
C ALA A 102 -2.12 9.37 3.86
N GLY A 103 -1.79 10.22 2.89
CA GLY A 103 -1.22 9.81 1.61
C GLY A 103 0.10 9.05 1.73
N TYR A 104 1.13 9.69 2.28
CA TYR A 104 2.46 9.07 2.43
C TYR A 104 2.50 7.84 3.35
N PRO A 105 1.77 7.81 4.49
CA PRO A 105 1.63 6.61 5.32
C PRO A 105 0.92 5.44 4.64
N ALA A 106 0.02 5.69 3.69
CA ALA A 106 -0.86 4.63 3.18
C ALA A 106 -0.12 3.47 2.47
N PRO A 107 0.80 3.69 1.51
CA PRO A 107 1.53 2.60 0.88
C PRO A 107 2.32 1.72 1.88
N PRO A 108 3.20 2.26 2.76
CA PRO A 108 3.94 1.42 3.69
C PRO A 108 3.04 0.72 4.73
N LEU A 109 1.98 1.38 5.23
CA LEU A 109 1.05 0.75 6.17
C LEU A 109 0.21 -0.35 5.49
N LEU A 110 -0.17 -0.17 4.22
CA LEU A 110 -0.82 -1.21 3.43
C LEU A 110 0.13 -2.40 3.22
N GLY A 111 1.40 -2.14 2.89
CA GLY A 111 2.45 -3.16 2.82
C GLY A 111 2.64 -3.92 4.13
N LEU A 112 2.59 -3.21 5.28
CA LEU A 112 2.66 -3.81 6.61
C LEU A 112 1.41 -4.67 6.91
N GLY A 113 0.21 -4.19 6.57
CA GLY A 113 -1.03 -4.95 6.72
C GLY A 113 -1.02 -6.23 5.86
N PHE A 114 -0.50 -6.15 4.64
CA PHE A 114 -0.28 -7.32 3.80
C PHE A 114 0.77 -8.27 4.39
N ALA A 115 1.89 -7.76 4.91
CA ALA A 115 2.88 -8.57 5.61
C ALA A 115 2.28 -9.31 6.81
N ALA A 116 1.38 -8.68 7.58
CA ALA A 116 0.69 -9.33 8.69
C ALA A 116 -0.23 -10.47 8.23
N LEU A 117 -0.99 -10.27 7.14
CA LEU A 117 -1.81 -11.34 6.56
C LEU A 117 -0.95 -12.50 6.03
N LEU A 118 0.19 -12.20 5.42
CA LEU A 118 1.12 -13.20 4.89
C LEU A 118 1.85 -13.97 5.99
N GLY A 119 2.29 -13.30 7.06
CA GLY A 119 2.83 -13.97 8.25
C GLY A 119 1.79 -14.88 8.92
N ALA A 120 0.51 -14.54 8.86
CA ALA A 120 -0.58 -15.42 9.29
C ALA A 120 -0.97 -16.50 8.26
N SER A 121 -0.19 -16.68 7.18
CA SER A 121 -0.45 -17.63 6.08
C SER A 121 -1.80 -17.42 5.37
N ARG A 122 -2.34 -16.19 5.39
CA ARG A 122 -3.62 -15.77 4.80
C ARG A 122 -3.46 -15.14 3.41
N ILE A 123 -2.79 -15.84 2.49
CA ILE A 123 -2.47 -15.34 1.14
C ILE A 123 -3.75 -14.96 0.36
N THR A 124 -4.73 -15.86 0.31
CA THR A 124 -6.00 -15.60 -0.39
C THR A 124 -6.69 -14.35 0.16
N LEU A 125 -6.77 -14.20 1.49
CA LEU A 125 -7.39 -13.05 2.13
C LEU A 125 -6.67 -11.74 1.78
N MET A 126 -5.33 -11.75 1.72
CA MET A 126 -4.54 -10.60 1.30
C MET A 126 -4.87 -10.19 -0.14
N LEU A 127 -4.91 -11.14 -1.09
CA LEU A 127 -5.20 -10.86 -2.50
C LEU A 127 -6.61 -10.30 -2.67
N TRP A 128 -7.61 -10.88 -2.00
CA TRP A 128 -8.99 -10.38 -2.04
C TRP A 128 -9.16 -9.04 -1.34
N THR A 129 -8.42 -8.78 -0.27
CA THR A 129 -8.37 -7.45 0.37
C THR A 129 -7.85 -6.42 -0.63
N ALA A 130 -6.77 -6.72 -1.36
CA ALA A 130 -6.25 -5.85 -2.40
C ALA A 130 -7.30 -5.60 -3.52
N ILE A 131 -8.01 -6.64 -3.97
CA ILE A 131 -9.09 -6.50 -4.98
C ILE A 131 -10.21 -5.58 -4.48
N VAL A 132 -10.67 -5.74 -3.24
CA VAL A 132 -11.74 -4.90 -2.66
C VAL A 132 -11.29 -3.44 -2.56
N LEU A 133 -10.06 -3.19 -2.10
CA LEU A 133 -9.49 -1.83 -2.04
C LEU A 133 -9.39 -1.20 -3.44
N LEU A 134 -8.90 -1.95 -4.43
CA LEU A 134 -8.80 -1.50 -5.81
C LEU A 134 -10.17 -1.24 -6.44
N ALA A 135 -11.17 -2.07 -6.16
CA ALA A 135 -12.56 -1.82 -6.57
C ALA A 135 -13.11 -0.52 -5.96
N GLY A 136 -12.86 -0.28 -4.67
CA GLY A 136 -13.24 0.98 -4.01
C GLY A 136 -12.60 2.21 -4.69
N VAL A 137 -11.30 2.15 -4.97
CA VAL A 137 -10.59 3.22 -5.70
C VAL A 137 -11.15 3.37 -7.12
N LEU A 138 -11.41 2.27 -7.83
CA LEU A 138 -11.92 2.28 -9.20
C LEU A 138 -13.29 2.99 -9.28
N ILE A 139 -14.22 2.69 -8.38
CA ILE A 139 -15.56 3.31 -8.32
C ILE A 139 -15.46 4.83 -8.14
N MET A 140 -14.47 5.29 -7.37
CA MET A 140 -14.24 6.70 -7.09
C MET A 140 -13.39 7.40 -8.16
N THR A 141 -12.76 6.64 -9.06
CA THR A 141 -11.88 7.21 -10.09
C THR A 141 -12.72 7.85 -11.20
N ARG A 142 -12.41 9.10 -11.55
CA ARG A 142 -13.22 9.92 -12.49
C ARG A 142 -12.47 10.35 -13.75
N ASN A 143 -11.42 9.65 -14.14
CA ASN A 143 -10.71 9.91 -15.39
C ASN A 143 -10.22 8.60 -16.04
N ILE A 144 -10.18 8.56 -17.38
CA ILE A 144 -9.95 7.34 -18.17
C ILE A 144 -8.61 6.69 -17.84
N TYR A 145 -7.52 7.47 -17.78
CA TYR A 145 -6.21 6.94 -17.43
C TYR A 145 -6.25 6.21 -16.08
N GLY A 146 -6.79 6.86 -15.05
CA GLY A 146 -6.91 6.25 -13.73
C GLY A 146 -7.76 4.98 -13.73
N MET A 147 -8.90 4.99 -14.43
CA MET A 147 -9.76 3.80 -14.55
C MET A 147 -8.99 2.63 -15.19
N LEU A 148 -8.28 2.88 -16.30
CA LEU A 148 -7.49 1.86 -16.99
C LEU A 148 -6.35 1.34 -16.11
N THR A 149 -5.62 2.21 -15.41
CA THR A 149 -4.52 1.81 -14.52
C THR A 149 -5.02 0.99 -13.35
N VAL A 150 -6.04 1.45 -12.62
CA VAL A 150 -6.59 0.73 -11.46
C VAL A 150 -7.23 -0.59 -11.91
N PHE A 151 -7.94 -0.60 -13.03
CA PHE A 151 -8.49 -1.82 -13.62
C PHE A 151 -7.39 -2.81 -14.01
N ALA A 152 -6.31 -2.37 -14.68
CA ALA A 152 -5.21 -3.25 -15.06
C ALA A 152 -4.53 -3.90 -13.84
N VAL A 153 -4.29 -3.13 -12.78
CA VAL A 153 -3.75 -3.65 -11.52
C VAL A 153 -4.74 -4.64 -10.89
N GLY A 154 -6.00 -4.25 -10.73
CA GLY A 154 -7.04 -5.10 -10.15
C GLY A 154 -7.29 -6.40 -10.92
N ALA A 155 -7.32 -6.33 -12.26
CA ALA A 155 -7.46 -7.50 -13.13
C ALA A 155 -6.25 -8.43 -13.02
N THR A 156 -5.04 -7.89 -12.87
CA THR A 156 -3.82 -8.70 -12.63
C THR A 156 -3.90 -9.43 -11.28
N VAL A 157 -4.26 -8.71 -10.21
CA VAL A 157 -4.42 -9.31 -8.87
C VAL A 157 -5.52 -10.38 -8.90
N PHE A 158 -6.66 -10.09 -9.53
CA PHE A 158 -7.76 -11.05 -9.70
C PHE A 158 -7.33 -12.27 -10.51
N ALA A 159 -6.65 -12.08 -11.64
CA ALA A 159 -6.21 -13.18 -12.49
C ALA A 159 -5.24 -14.12 -11.74
N VAL A 160 -4.27 -13.55 -11.01
CA VAL A 160 -3.35 -14.34 -10.17
C VAL A 160 -4.12 -15.04 -9.04
N SER A 161 -5.03 -14.35 -8.36
CA SER A 161 -5.82 -14.92 -7.26
C SER A 161 -6.77 -16.03 -7.70
N TRP A 162 -7.28 -15.99 -8.94
CA TRP A 162 -8.30 -16.90 -9.42
C TRP A 162 -7.73 -18.07 -10.23
N PHE A 163 -6.71 -17.80 -11.06
CA PHE A 163 -6.13 -18.79 -11.97
C PHE A 163 -4.71 -19.24 -11.58
N GLY A 164 -4.05 -18.53 -10.66
CA GLY A 164 -2.70 -18.86 -10.24
C GLY A 164 -2.64 -20.08 -9.31
N THR A 165 -1.56 -20.85 -9.43
CA THR A 165 -1.20 -21.89 -8.45
C THR A 165 -0.86 -21.27 -7.09
N ASP A 166 -0.89 -22.06 -6.02
CA ASP A 166 -0.52 -21.59 -4.66
C ASP A 166 0.85 -20.90 -4.65
N THR A 167 1.84 -21.46 -5.37
CA THR A 167 3.17 -20.84 -5.50
C THR A 167 3.13 -19.49 -6.22
N LEU A 168 2.33 -19.36 -7.29
CA LEU A 168 2.20 -18.09 -8.01
C LEU A 168 1.47 -17.04 -7.17
N GLN A 169 0.41 -17.44 -6.46
CA GLN A 169 -0.31 -16.57 -5.52
C GLN A 169 0.62 -16.09 -4.41
N ALA A 170 1.38 -17.00 -3.80
CA ALA A 170 2.37 -16.66 -2.77
C ALA A 170 3.42 -15.70 -3.33
N GLY A 171 4.07 -16.04 -4.45
CA GLY A 171 5.10 -15.18 -5.06
C GLY A 171 4.60 -13.77 -5.35
N PHE A 172 3.40 -13.66 -5.91
CA PHE A 172 2.78 -12.38 -6.24
C PHE A 172 2.38 -11.58 -4.98
N ALA A 173 1.82 -12.24 -3.97
CA ALA A 173 1.42 -11.61 -2.73
C ALA A 173 2.63 -11.06 -1.94
N TYR A 174 3.69 -11.88 -1.81
CA TYR A 174 4.94 -11.45 -1.18
C TYR A 174 5.62 -10.34 -1.98
N LEU A 175 5.59 -10.39 -3.32
CA LEU A 175 6.09 -9.30 -4.17
C LEU A 175 5.33 -8.00 -3.91
N GLY A 176 4.01 -8.05 -3.83
CA GLY A 176 3.17 -6.88 -3.54
C GLY A 176 3.44 -6.27 -2.17
N ALA A 177 3.57 -7.10 -1.13
CA ALA A 177 3.91 -6.65 0.22
C ALA A 177 5.31 -6.00 0.26
N TRP A 178 6.34 -6.70 -0.23
CA TRP A 178 7.70 -6.15 -0.30
C TRP A 178 7.76 -4.87 -1.14
N PHE A 179 7.07 -4.83 -2.28
CA PHE A 179 7.00 -3.66 -3.13
C PHE A 179 6.46 -2.46 -2.37
N LEU A 180 5.31 -2.57 -1.69
CA LEU A 180 4.72 -1.47 -0.93
C LEU A 180 5.60 -1.02 0.25
N LEU A 181 6.24 -1.97 0.95
CA LEU A 181 7.15 -1.68 2.05
C LEU A 181 8.40 -0.90 1.59
N PHE A 182 9.09 -1.37 0.54
CA PHE A 182 10.25 -0.66 -0.02
C PHE A 182 9.84 0.66 -0.68
N ALA A 183 8.75 0.64 -1.44
CA ALA A 183 8.26 1.81 -2.14
C ALA A 183 7.79 2.91 -1.19
N GLY A 184 7.37 2.61 0.05
CA GLY A 184 6.94 3.64 0.99
C GLY A 184 8.02 4.68 1.34
N ALA A 185 9.29 4.29 1.36
CA ALA A 185 10.40 5.20 1.69
C ALA A 185 10.75 6.16 0.53
N ARG A 186 10.63 5.71 -0.72
CA ARG A 186 11.12 6.46 -1.89
C ARG A 186 10.35 7.77 -2.14
N PRO A 187 9.00 7.83 -2.14
CA PRO A 187 8.24 9.07 -2.24
C PRO A 187 8.56 10.07 -1.14
N VAL A 188 8.83 9.63 0.10
CA VAL A 188 9.20 10.54 1.20
C VAL A 188 10.54 11.25 0.90
N LEU A 189 11.52 10.50 0.35
CA LEU A 189 12.78 11.09 -0.10
C LEU A 189 12.59 12.02 -1.30
N GLU A 190 11.75 11.64 -2.26
CA GLU A 190 11.41 12.47 -3.43
C GLU A 190 10.72 13.77 -3.01
N LEU A 191 9.77 13.71 -2.06
CA LEU A 191 9.11 14.86 -1.45
C LEU A 191 10.14 15.82 -0.84
N GLN A 192 11.04 15.33 0.01
CA GLN A 192 12.03 16.18 0.67
C GLN A 192 12.99 16.82 -0.32
N ARG A 193 13.41 16.08 -1.36
CA ARG A 193 14.25 16.61 -2.44
C ARG A 193 13.51 17.71 -3.22
N GLY A 194 12.23 17.50 -3.53
CA GLY A 194 11.38 18.48 -4.19
C GLY A 194 11.23 19.77 -3.37
N ARG A 195 10.84 19.63 -2.10
CA ARG A 195 10.69 20.76 -1.17
C ARG A 195 12.00 21.53 -0.97
N SER A 196 13.12 20.82 -0.83
CA SER A 196 14.45 21.47 -0.69
C SER A 196 14.84 22.27 -1.92
N ARG A 197 14.49 21.81 -3.13
CA ARG A 197 14.73 22.56 -4.39
C ARG A 197 13.80 23.76 -4.51
N GLN A 198 12.53 23.61 -4.12
CA GLN A 198 11.55 24.68 -4.14
C GLN A 198 11.94 25.81 -3.17
N LEU A 199 12.36 25.48 -1.95
CA LEU A 199 12.83 26.47 -0.97
C LEU A 199 14.07 27.26 -1.44
N ARG A 200 14.90 26.65 -2.31
CA ARG A 200 16.06 27.32 -2.92
C ARG A 200 15.69 28.16 -4.14
N SER A 201 14.56 27.86 -4.78
CA SER A 201 14.10 28.54 -5.98
C SER A 201 13.22 29.72 -5.58
N ARG A 202 13.57 30.95 -5.97
CA ARG A 202 12.74 32.15 -5.70
C ARG A 202 11.37 32.11 -6.41
N HIS A 203 11.12 31.13 -7.26
CA HIS A 203 9.82 30.89 -7.89
C HIS A 203 9.01 29.91 -7.05
N GLN A 204 8.03 30.46 -6.33
CA GLN A 204 7.05 29.71 -5.57
C GLN A 204 6.01 29.13 -6.54
N GLN A 205 6.32 28.02 -7.23
CA GLN A 205 5.32 27.32 -8.04
C GLN A 205 4.29 26.65 -7.13
N ASP A 206 3.01 26.94 -7.42
CA ASP A 206 1.81 26.86 -6.56
C ASP A 206 1.30 25.47 -6.15
N VAL A 207 2.06 24.38 -6.32
CA VAL A 207 1.59 23.05 -5.90
C VAL A 207 2.11 22.75 -4.50
N ALA A 208 1.31 23.09 -3.49
CA ALA A 208 1.65 22.77 -2.10
C ALA A 208 1.57 21.25 -1.85
N SER A 209 2.71 20.66 -1.50
CA SER A 209 2.76 19.25 -1.09
C SER A 209 1.95 19.00 0.18
N ASP A 210 1.59 17.73 0.45
CA ASP A 210 0.86 17.36 1.68
C ASP A 210 1.57 17.85 2.94
N ALA A 211 2.92 17.77 2.98
CA ALA A 211 3.71 18.28 4.10
C ALA A 211 3.62 19.81 4.25
N ASP A 212 3.50 20.55 3.15
CA ASP A 212 3.33 22.01 3.19
C ASP A 212 1.89 22.40 3.56
N GLN A 213 0.89 21.63 3.12
CA GLN A 213 -0.50 21.79 3.54
C GLN A 213 -0.65 21.52 5.04
N LEU A 214 -0.06 20.43 5.54
CA LEU A 214 -0.03 20.11 6.96
C LEU A 214 0.70 21.18 7.76
N ALA A 215 1.83 21.69 7.26
CA ALA A 215 2.55 22.76 7.93
C ALA A 215 1.69 24.01 8.13
N ARG A 216 0.88 24.37 7.12
CA ARG A 216 -0.08 25.48 7.24
C ARG A 216 -1.25 25.17 8.18
N LEU A 217 -1.75 23.93 8.16
CA LEU A 217 -2.88 23.51 8.99
C LEU A 217 -2.52 23.39 10.48
N THR A 218 -1.28 22.99 10.80
CA THR A 218 -0.87 22.70 12.19
C THR A 218 0.15 23.69 12.76
N HIS A 219 0.64 24.63 11.95
CA HIS A 219 1.71 25.57 12.31
C HIS A 219 3.04 24.88 12.69
N LEU A 220 3.20 23.60 12.36
CA LEU A 220 4.43 22.85 12.56
C LEU A 220 5.29 22.92 11.28
N PRO A 221 6.63 23.00 11.37
CA PRO A 221 7.49 22.95 10.20
C PRO A 221 7.23 21.72 9.35
N GLY A 222 7.07 21.87 8.03
CA GLY A 222 6.79 20.72 7.16
C GLY A 222 7.88 19.66 7.15
N LEU A 223 9.10 19.98 7.58
CA LEU A 223 10.17 18.98 7.79
C LEU A 223 9.80 17.96 8.89
N LEU A 224 9.06 18.37 9.93
CA LEU A 224 8.55 17.45 10.94
C LEU A 224 7.58 16.44 10.34
N TRP A 225 6.69 16.89 9.45
CA TRP A 225 5.76 16.01 8.72
C TRP A 225 6.49 15.03 7.79
N VAL A 226 7.51 15.50 7.06
CA VAL A 226 8.39 14.62 6.27
C VAL A 226 9.09 13.58 7.16
N GLY A 227 9.59 14.00 8.32
CA GLY A 227 10.22 13.11 9.30
C GLY A 227 9.25 12.04 9.80
N LEU A 228 8.02 12.42 10.17
CA LEU A 228 6.97 11.50 10.58
C LEU A 228 6.65 10.47 9.47
N PHE A 229 6.50 10.92 8.22
CA PHE A 229 6.29 10.01 7.09
C PHE A 229 7.46 9.03 6.92
N GLY A 230 8.70 9.51 7.08
CA GLY A 230 9.90 8.67 7.04
C GLY A 230 9.92 7.62 8.16
N VAL A 231 9.57 8.00 9.39
CA VAL A 231 9.46 7.08 10.53
C VAL A 231 8.41 6.01 10.27
N ILE A 232 7.24 6.38 9.76
CA ILE A 232 6.18 5.41 9.43
C ILE A 232 6.64 4.46 8.32
N ALA A 233 7.28 4.98 7.26
CA ALA A 233 7.76 4.17 6.16
C ALA A 233 8.84 3.16 6.60
N VAL A 234 9.86 3.63 7.33
CA VAL A 234 10.95 2.77 7.83
C VAL A 234 10.44 1.80 8.89
N GLY A 235 9.60 2.26 9.82
CA GLY A 235 8.99 1.41 10.84
C GLY A 235 8.14 0.29 10.22
N SER A 236 7.32 0.62 9.22
CA SER A 236 6.54 -0.37 8.48
C SER A 236 7.43 -1.36 7.74
N LEU A 237 8.51 -0.89 7.10
CA LEU A 237 9.48 -1.77 6.43
C LEU A 237 10.15 -2.73 7.42
N VAL A 238 10.62 -2.25 8.57
CA VAL A 238 11.29 -3.09 9.58
C VAL A 238 10.33 -4.13 10.16
N LEU A 239 9.13 -3.69 10.59
CA LEU A 239 8.13 -4.59 11.15
C LEU A 239 7.61 -5.59 10.11
N GLY A 240 7.31 -5.11 8.90
CA GLY A 240 6.85 -5.92 7.78
C GLY A 240 7.90 -6.93 7.32
N ALA A 241 9.17 -6.54 7.25
CA ALA A 241 10.27 -7.46 6.95
C ALA A 241 10.38 -8.56 8.01
N GLY A 242 10.24 -8.21 9.29
CA GLY A 242 10.19 -9.18 10.39
C GLY A 242 9.09 -10.23 10.19
N LEU A 243 7.87 -9.77 9.87
CA LEU A 243 6.71 -10.64 9.61
C LEU A 243 6.87 -11.53 8.36
N LEU A 244 7.57 -11.06 7.32
CA LEU A 244 7.74 -11.81 6.08
C LEU A 244 8.86 -12.86 6.18
N ILE A 245 9.86 -12.66 7.06
CA ILE A 245 11.06 -13.51 7.15
C ILE A 245 10.97 -14.52 8.30
N SER A 246 10.26 -14.21 9.39
CA SER A 246 10.19 -15.02 10.62
C SER A 246 9.85 -16.49 10.37
N ASP A 247 8.94 -16.71 9.43
CA ASP A 247 8.35 -18.03 9.22
C ASP A 247 9.11 -18.79 8.11
N THR A 248 9.59 -18.05 7.10
CA THR A 248 10.15 -18.68 5.91
C THR A 248 11.54 -19.25 6.11
N SER A 249 12.31 -18.70 7.04
CA SER A 249 13.74 -18.99 7.17
C SER A 249 14.08 -20.06 8.21
N GLY A 250 13.09 -20.53 9.00
CA GLY A 250 13.37 -21.22 10.27
C GLY A 250 14.13 -20.33 11.28
N VAL A 251 14.45 -19.08 10.93
CA VAL A 251 15.09 -18.09 11.79
C VAL A 251 13.97 -17.40 12.55
N CYS A 252 13.63 -17.99 13.68
CA CYS A 252 12.69 -17.37 14.59
C CYS A 252 13.35 -16.10 15.20
N VAL A 253 12.61 -14.98 15.11
CA VAL A 253 13.01 -13.71 15.71
C VAL A 253 12.34 -13.63 17.08
N PRO A 254 13.09 -13.77 18.20
CA PRO A 254 12.52 -13.98 19.54
C PRO A 254 11.62 -12.83 19.99
N VAL A 255 11.94 -11.61 19.57
CA VAL A 255 11.23 -10.37 19.96
C VAL A 255 9.84 -10.26 19.30
N LEU A 256 9.65 -10.89 18.14
CA LEU A 256 8.37 -10.86 17.41
C LEU A 256 7.56 -12.15 17.59
N SER A 257 8.24 -13.28 17.83
CA SER A 257 7.60 -14.61 17.83
C SER A 257 6.92 -14.97 19.15
N GLY A 258 7.08 -14.17 20.22
CA GLY A 258 6.36 -14.33 21.49
C GLY A 258 6.54 -15.69 22.21
N GLY A 259 7.41 -16.57 21.71
CA GLY A 259 7.56 -17.96 22.11
C GLY A 259 8.82 -18.58 21.49
N THR A 260 9.32 -19.63 22.14
CA THR A 260 10.59 -20.31 21.87
C THR A 260 10.76 -20.74 20.41
N CYS A 261 11.83 -20.27 19.78
CA CYS A 261 12.30 -20.75 18.48
C CYS A 261 12.61 -22.25 18.55
N PRO A 262 12.10 -23.09 17.63
CA PRO A 262 12.57 -24.47 17.55
C PRO A 262 14.07 -24.47 17.20
N ALA A 263 14.84 -25.33 17.87
CA ALA A 263 16.28 -25.45 17.61
C ALA A 263 16.52 -25.92 16.16
N PRO A 264 17.63 -25.51 15.50
CA PRO A 264 17.98 -26.03 14.19
C PRO A 264 18.13 -27.55 14.29
N GLN A 265 17.56 -28.30 13.35
CA GLN A 265 17.88 -29.72 13.18
C GLN A 265 19.32 -29.92 12.74
#